data_AF-K0JUZ0-F1
#
_entry.id   AF-K0JUZ0-F1
#
_cell.length_a   1.000
_cell.length_b   1.000
_cell.length_c   1.000
_cell.angle_alpha   90.00
_cell.angle_beta   90.00
_cell.angle_gamma   90.00
#
_symmetry.space_group_name_H-M   'P 1'
#
loop_
_entity.id
_entity.type
_entity.pdbx_description
1 polymer ?
#
loop_
_entity_poly.entity_id
_entity_poly.type
_entity_poly.pdbx_seq_one_letter_code
_entity_poly.pdbx_strand_id
1 'polypeptide(L)'
;MRVLGRMRSDRVLRRPTPPRIHNPLGGRFPKHGSEFAFGDPTSWGAEDVLTRTDTRLYGTATAQAWNRLHPRLTHRNAWIDHSGPLPIIEGTVTRLTVEHLPSGGVNKPVWLWCSGTDADAAQVDRHPQMFLRRFDVEHTFRMLKQTLGWTRPRLRSPEAADRWTWLILAAHTQLRLARPLVADLHHPWERPVEPARLTPARVRRGFRNIHITGCGQATPSGPGGGASRMWCKACGMSAYRTPRLRRALPSPPPRVVRLARLLNPVDRKPRSIRGRAWNWTAFAAVLAALAAGAGVVFTGLALQATRAQNAVTEQGQLTDRFTKAVDQLDRTGPDHLQARLGGIYALERLARDSPRDQPTVIAALSAFVRGTAPRRPAPVPSTAHTPTPASGFEPCAQQPAVDVQAALTVLGRRATDQDQRTRINLAETCLARANLARADLTGANLANADLTLADLAGANLANTDLSAAKLANADLVDRYRNGADLAGAYLVDANLAGANLINADLARADLTRADLTRADLARADLTRVDLTHADLTAANLSGTRR
;
A
#
# COMPACT_ATOMS: atom_id res chain seq x y z
N MET A 1 -8.95 -21.17 -12.65
CA MET A 1 -8.70 -20.68 -11.27
C MET A 1 -9.95 -20.98 -10.45
N ARG A 2 -9.83 -21.60 -9.26
CA ARG A 2 -10.96 -21.86 -8.36
C ARG A 2 -10.83 -20.97 -7.11
N VAL A 3 -11.94 -20.47 -6.60
CA VAL A 3 -11.97 -19.63 -5.40
C VAL A 3 -12.30 -20.49 -4.19
N LEU A 4 -11.53 -20.39 -3.12
CA LEU A 4 -11.78 -21.06 -1.84
C LEU A 4 -11.85 -20.00 -0.74
N GLY A 5 -12.96 -19.98 0.01
CA GLY A 5 -13.19 -19.00 1.07
C GLY A 5 -13.78 -19.63 2.33
N ARG A 6 -13.57 -18.98 3.47
CA ARG A 6 -14.26 -19.33 4.72
C ARG A 6 -15.65 -18.72 4.72
N MET A 7 -16.64 -19.51 5.09
CA MET A 7 -18.01 -19.08 5.28
C MET A 7 -18.31 -18.91 6.77
N ARG A 8 -19.24 -18.00 7.08
CA ARG A 8 -19.76 -17.86 8.45
C ARG A 8 -20.69 -19.03 8.77
N SER A 9 -20.72 -19.44 10.03
CA SER A 9 -21.49 -20.60 10.49
C SER A 9 -23.01 -20.36 10.54
N ASP A 10 -23.48 -19.14 10.33
CA ASP A 10 -24.89 -18.74 10.29
C ASP A 10 -25.48 -18.72 8.86
N ARG A 11 -24.73 -19.18 7.86
CA ARG A 11 -25.14 -19.09 6.46
C ARG A 11 -26.16 -20.17 6.09
N VAL A 12 -27.09 -19.78 5.22
CA VAL A 12 -28.05 -20.67 4.57
C VAL A 12 -27.81 -20.65 3.07
N LEU A 13 -27.58 -21.82 2.50
CA LEU A 13 -27.46 -22.07 1.07
C LEU A 13 -28.68 -22.85 0.56
N ARG A 14 -28.73 -23.04 -0.75
CA ARG A 14 -29.78 -23.77 -1.44
C ARG A 14 -29.18 -24.90 -2.25
N ARG A 15 -29.93 -26.01 -2.35
CA ARG A 15 -29.65 -27.08 -3.30
C ARG A 15 -30.05 -26.68 -4.72
N PRO A 16 -29.54 -27.38 -5.75
CA PRO A 16 -29.99 -27.21 -7.13
C PRO A 16 -31.50 -27.35 -7.23
N THR A 17 -32.07 -26.73 -8.26
CA THR A 17 -33.49 -26.86 -8.56
C THR A 17 -33.86 -28.34 -8.73
N PRO A 18 -34.90 -28.84 -8.03
CA PRO A 18 -35.32 -30.23 -8.19
C PRO A 18 -35.71 -30.52 -9.65
N PRO A 19 -35.58 -31.78 -10.11
CA PRO A 19 -36.01 -32.18 -11.44
C PRO A 19 -37.45 -31.75 -11.71
N ARG A 20 -37.75 -31.38 -12.95
CA ARG A 20 -39.09 -30.93 -13.35
C ARG A 20 -40.09 -32.07 -13.23
N ILE A 21 -40.86 -32.08 -12.15
CA ILE A 21 -42.08 -32.87 -12.05
C ILE A 21 -43.21 -31.97 -12.56
N HIS A 22 -43.91 -32.41 -13.61
CA HIS A 22 -45.04 -31.66 -14.16
C HIS A 22 -46.12 -31.52 -13.09
N ASN A 23 -46.44 -30.29 -12.68
CA ASN A 23 -47.53 -30.03 -11.76
C ASN A 23 -48.80 -29.77 -12.57
N PRO A 24 -49.81 -30.65 -12.53
CA PRO A 24 -51.05 -30.50 -13.29
C PRO A 24 -51.88 -29.27 -12.88
N LEU A 25 -51.56 -28.61 -11.76
CA LEU A 25 -52.30 -27.45 -11.25
C LEU A 25 -51.73 -26.08 -11.66
N GLY A 26 -50.64 -26.04 -12.44
CA GLY A 26 -50.05 -24.79 -12.92
C GLY A 26 -49.45 -23.91 -11.81
N GLY A 27 -48.12 -23.89 -11.70
CA GLY A 27 -47.42 -23.07 -10.71
C GLY A 27 -46.05 -22.59 -11.18
N ARG A 28 -45.57 -21.47 -10.65
CA ARG A 28 -44.24 -20.94 -10.96
C ARG A 28 -43.19 -21.90 -10.40
N PHE A 29 -42.37 -22.47 -11.28
CA PHE A 29 -41.36 -23.44 -10.87
C PHE A 29 -40.36 -22.83 -9.86
N PRO A 30 -40.03 -23.54 -8.78
CA PRO A 30 -39.05 -23.08 -7.81
C PRO A 30 -37.68 -22.95 -8.50
N LYS A 31 -37.00 -21.81 -8.29
CA LYS A 31 -35.65 -21.56 -8.83
C LYS A 31 -34.52 -22.17 -8.00
N HIS A 32 -34.86 -22.68 -6.81
CA HIS A 32 -33.92 -23.19 -5.82
C HIS A 32 -34.53 -24.42 -5.16
N GLY A 33 -33.70 -25.39 -4.81
CA GLY A 33 -34.11 -26.54 -4.00
C GLY A 33 -34.23 -26.20 -2.51
N SER A 34 -34.24 -27.26 -1.70
CA SER A 34 -34.34 -27.16 -0.24
C SER A 34 -33.16 -26.39 0.37
N GLU A 35 -33.39 -25.88 1.58
CA GLU A 35 -32.40 -25.13 2.33
C GLU A 35 -31.31 -26.05 2.88
N PHE A 36 -30.10 -25.49 2.95
CA PHE A 36 -28.95 -26.07 3.64
C PHE A 36 -28.45 -25.00 4.62
N ALA A 37 -28.86 -25.10 5.88
CA ALA A 37 -28.51 -24.15 6.93
C ALA A 37 -27.34 -24.67 7.76
N PHE A 38 -26.24 -23.92 7.83
CA PHE A 38 -25.02 -24.38 8.52
C PHE A 38 -25.21 -24.55 10.03
N GLY A 39 -26.19 -23.86 10.61
CA GLY A 39 -26.57 -23.97 12.02
C GLY A 39 -27.56 -25.09 12.33
N ASP A 40 -28.16 -25.73 11.31
CA ASP A 40 -29.18 -26.77 11.48
C ASP A 40 -28.74 -28.08 10.80
N PRO A 41 -28.21 -29.05 11.59
CA PRO A 41 -27.77 -30.34 11.09
C PRO A 41 -28.83 -31.15 10.35
N THR A 42 -30.11 -30.97 10.69
CA THR A 42 -31.21 -31.72 10.05
C THR A 42 -31.39 -31.32 8.58
N SER A 43 -30.96 -30.12 8.22
CA SER A 43 -31.03 -29.60 6.86
C SER A 43 -29.94 -30.13 5.92
N TRP A 44 -28.90 -30.81 6.42
CA TRP A 44 -27.71 -31.14 5.62
C TRP A 44 -27.92 -32.34 4.68
N GLY A 45 -28.72 -33.31 5.09
CA GLY A 45 -28.84 -34.59 4.39
C GLY A 45 -27.50 -35.35 4.37
N ALA A 46 -27.41 -36.38 3.53
CA ALA A 46 -26.17 -37.14 3.34
C ALA A 46 -25.08 -36.28 2.71
N GLU A 47 -23.85 -36.41 3.19
CA GLU A 47 -22.67 -35.84 2.53
C GLU A 47 -22.34 -36.57 1.23
N ASP A 48 -21.86 -35.81 0.23
CA ASP A 48 -21.40 -36.38 -1.04
C ASP A 48 -20.02 -37.01 -0.88
N VAL A 49 -19.18 -36.41 -0.02
CA VAL A 49 -17.81 -36.86 0.24
C VAL A 49 -17.47 -36.68 1.71
N LEU A 50 -16.90 -37.73 2.30
CA LEU A 50 -16.36 -37.75 3.65
C LEU A 50 -14.89 -38.15 3.61
N THR A 51 -14.05 -37.38 4.29
CA THR A 51 -12.63 -37.71 4.48
C THR A 51 -12.26 -37.61 5.95
N ARG A 52 -11.38 -38.51 6.41
CA ARG A 52 -10.83 -38.53 7.76
C ARG A 52 -9.31 -38.65 7.66
N THR A 53 -8.62 -37.72 8.28
CA THR A 53 -7.16 -37.62 8.20
C THR A 53 -6.61 -37.41 9.60
N ASP A 54 -5.75 -38.32 10.05
CA ASP A 54 -5.12 -38.21 11.36
C ASP A 54 -4.05 -37.12 11.36
N THR A 55 -4.14 -36.21 12.33
CA THR A 55 -3.23 -35.09 12.45
C THR A 55 -2.52 -35.12 13.80
N ARG A 56 -1.23 -34.80 13.78
CA ARG A 56 -0.38 -34.78 14.99
C ARG A 56 -0.86 -33.81 16.07
N LEU A 57 -1.53 -32.71 15.69
CA LEU A 57 -1.89 -31.62 16.60
C LEU A 57 -3.39 -31.55 16.92
N TYR A 58 -4.26 -32.05 16.04
CA TYR A 58 -5.70 -31.87 16.18
C TYR A 58 -6.47 -33.20 16.32
N GLY A 59 -5.75 -34.32 16.41
CA GLY A 59 -6.33 -35.67 16.37
C GLY A 59 -6.91 -35.94 14.98
N THR A 60 -8.01 -36.67 14.93
CA THR A 60 -8.70 -37.00 13.67
C THR A 60 -9.39 -35.77 13.07
N ALA A 61 -8.95 -35.30 11.92
CA ALA A 61 -9.62 -34.25 11.16
C ALA A 61 -10.64 -34.85 10.20
N THR A 62 -11.91 -34.51 10.38
CA THR A 62 -13.02 -34.96 9.53
C THR A 62 -13.47 -33.81 8.63
N ALA A 63 -13.42 -34.03 7.31
CA ALA A 63 -13.95 -33.10 6.32
C ALA A 63 -15.13 -33.72 5.57
N GLN A 64 -16.31 -33.13 5.76
CA GLN A 64 -17.56 -33.47 5.08
C GLN A 64 -17.82 -32.46 3.98
N ALA A 65 -18.26 -32.89 2.81
CA ALA A 65 -18.55 -32.00 1.70
C ALA A 65 -19.90 -32.27 1.04
N TRP A 66 -20.53 -31.17 0.60
CA TRP A 66 -21.77 -31.15 -0.17
C TRP A 66 -21.57 -30.31 -1.42
N ASN A 67 -21.82 -30.91 -2.57
CA ASN A 67 -21.61 -30.36 -3.89
C ASN A 67 -22.83 -29.59 -4.38
N ARG A 68 -22.57 -28.67 -5.32
CA ARG A 68 -23.59 -27.90 -6.05
C ARG A 68 -24.53 -27.09 -5.16
N LEU A 69 -24.06 -26.65 -3.99
CA LEU A 69 -24.78 -25.69 -3.15
C LEU A 69 -24.51 -24.27 -3.64
N HIS A 70 -25.53 -23.41 -3.58
CA HIS A 70 -25.42 -22.01 -3.98
C HIS A 70 -26.09 -21.05 -3.00
N PRO A 71 -25.56 -19.82 -2.84
CA PRO A 71 -26.25 -18.79 -2.07
C PRO A 71 -27.47 -18.27 -2.84
N ARG A 72 -28.52 -17.88 -2.11
CA ARG A 72 -29.61 -17.09 -2.70
C ARG A 72 -29.16 -15.65 -2.84
N LEU A 73 -28.77 -15.26 -4.06
CA LEU A 73 -28.38 -13.89 -4.35
C LEU A 73 -29.60 -12.95 -4.29
N THR A 74 -29.33 -11.70 -3.90
CA THR A 74 -30.29 -10.59 -3.93
C THR A 74 -29.62 -9.39 -4.60
N HIS A 75 -30.40 -8.48 -5.18
CA HIS A 75 -29.90 -7.24 -5.80
C HIS A 75 -29.43 -6.26 -4.70
N ARG A 76 -28.33 -6.61 -4.05
CA ARG A 76 -27.66 -5.84 -3.00
C ARG A 76 -26.15 -5.97 -3.17
N ASN A 77 -25.39 -5.01 -2.62
CA ASN A 77 -23.94 -4.97 -2.69
C ASN A 77 -23.45 -5.07 -4.15
N ALA A 78 -22.65 -6.08 -4.47
CA ALA A 78 -22.07 -6.30 -5.80
C ALA A 78 -23.11 -6.57 -6.91
N TRP A 79 -24.38 -6.80 -6.59
CA TRP A 79 -25.45 -7.10 -7.55
C TRP A 79 -26.50 -5.99 -7.66
N ILE A 80 -26.25 -4.80 -7.09
CA ILE A 80 -27.24 -3.71 -7.06
C ILE A 80 -27.63 -3.23 -8.46
N ASP A 81 -26.65 -3.13 -9.37
CA ASP A 81 -26.86 -2.65 -10.74
C ASP A 81 -27.04 -3.79 -11.76
N HIS A 82 -27.14 -5.05 -11.30
CA HIS A 82 -27.28 -6.18 -12.21
C HIS A 82 -28.68 -6.19 -12.83
N SER A 83 -28.75 -5.99 -14.14
CA SER A 83 -30.00 -6.05 -14.90
C SER A 83 -30.37 -7.51 -15.24
N GLY A 84 -31.62 -7.88 -14.99
CA GLY A 84 -32.14 -9.22 -15.29
C GLY A 84 -32.02 -10.23 -14.14
N PRO A 85 -32.26 -11.54 -14.41
CA PRO A 85 -32.28 -12.57 -13.37
C PRO A 85 -30.88 -12.87 -12.84
N LEU A 86 -30.72 -12.79 -11.51
CA LEU A 86 -29.45 -13.11 -10.85
C LEU A 86 -28.98 -14.55 -11.15
N PRO A 87 -27.67 -14.76 -11.39
CA PRO A 87 -27.13 -16.08 -11.70
C PRO A 87 -27.15 -17.01 -10.49
N ILE A 88 -27.15 -18.32 -10.76
CA ILE A 88 -26.93 -19.35 -9.75
C ILE A 88 -25.43 -19.69 -9.75
N ILE A 89 -24.76 -19.45 -8.63
CA ILE A 89 -23.33 -19.72 -8.45
C ILE A 89 -23.19 -20.96 -7.57
N GLU A 90 -23.16 -22.12 -8.21
CA GLU A 90 -22.95 -23.41 -7.54
C GLU A 90 -21.50 -23.55 -7.06
N GLY A 91 -21.33 -24.26 -5.97
CA GLY A 91 -20.02 -24.64 -5.45
C GLY A 91 -20.09 -25.75 -4.41
N THR A 92 -18.94 -26.22 -3.98
CA THR A 92 -18.81 -27.23 -2.93
C THR A 92 -18.61 -26.57 -1.58
N VAL A 93 -19.43 -26.95 -0.60
CA VAL A 93 -19.22 -26.60 0.80
C VAL A 93 -18.47 -27.72 1.48
N THR A 94 -17.43 -27.39 2.24
CA THR A 94 -16.70 -28.35 3.08
C THR A 94 -16.77 -27.91 4.53
N ARG A 95 -17.24 -28.79 5.42
CA ARG A 95 -17.21 -28.62 6.87
C ARG A 95 -16.03 -29.41 7.42
N LEU A 96 -15.13 -28.71 8.10
CA LEU A 96 -14.01 -29.30 8.82
C LEU A 96 -14.29 -29.30 10.31
N THR A 97 -14.26 -30.49 10.91
CA THR A 97 -14.21 -30.71 12.36
C THR A 97 -12.92 -31.43 12.70
N VAL A 98 -12.36 -31.13 13.87
CA VAL A 98 -11.21 -31.88 14.39
C VAL A 98 -11.61 -32.56 15.70
N GLU A 99 -10.73 -33.35 16.30
CA GLU A 99 -11.01 -34.02 17.57
C GLU A 99 -10.77 -33.06 18.75
N HIS A 100 -9.62 -32.40 18.75
CA HIS A 100 -9.27 -31.43 19.79
C HIS A 100 -8.49 -30.23 19.22
N LEU A 101 -8.52 -29.11 19.93
CA LEU A 101 -7.65 -27.96 19.66
C LEU A 101 -6.44 -28.01 20.62
N PRO A 102 -5.21 -27.73 20.15
CA PRO A 102 -4.02 -27.67 21.01
C PRO A 102 -4.12 -26.68 22.18
N SER A 103 -5.00 -25.68 22.08
CA SER A 103 -5.24 -24.68 23.12
C SER A 103 -6.26 -25.13 24.19
N GLY A 104 -6.90 -26.30 24.03
CA GLY A 104 -8.00 -26.74 24.90
C GLY A 104 -9.31 -25.98 24.70
N GLY A 105 -9.41 -25.11 23.69
CA GLY A 105 -10.61 -24.31 23.43
C GLY A 105 -11.76 -25.11 22.78
N VAL A 106 -12.94 -24.51 22.74
CA VAL A 106 -14.13 -25.09 22.10
C VAL A 106 -13.90 -25.25 20.60
N ASN A 107 -14.07 -26.48 20.11
CA ASN A 107 -13.85 -26.86 18.73
C ASN A 107 -15.05 -26.49 17.84
N LYS A 108 -15.04 -25.24 17.34
CA LYS A 108 -16.06 -24.79 16.39
C LYS A 108 -15.73 -25.26 14.98
N PRO A 109 -16.69 -25.83 14.23
CA PRO A 109 -16.45 -26.30 12.87
C PRO A 109 -16.06 -25.13 11.95
N VAL A 110 -15.16 -25.40 11.02
CA VAL A 110 -14.78 -24.45 9.96
C VAL A 110 -15.54 -24.81 8.69
N TRP A 111 -16.31 -23.84 8.19
CA TRP A 111 -17.01 -23.97 6.92
C TRP A 111 -16.22 -23.30 5.81
N LEU A 112 -15.96 -24.03 4.74
CA LEU A 112 -15.29 -23.56 3.53
C LEU A 112 -16.25 -23.67 2.34
N TRP A 113 -16.16 -22.74 1.41
CA TRP A 113 -16.86 -22.79 0.13
C TRP A 113 -15.84 -22.69 -1.01
N CYS A 114 -15.94 -23.62 -1.96
CA CYS A 114 -15.13 -23.67 -3.17
C CYS A 114 -16.02 -23.41 -4.40
N SER A 115 -15.55 -22.61 -5.34
CA SER A 115 -16.26 -22.34 -6.59
C SER A 115 -16.25 -23.53 -7.57
N GLY A 116 -15.54 -24.61 -7.26
CA GLY A 116 -15.66 -25.86 -8.01
C GLY A 116 -16.89 -26.62 -7.58
N THR A 117 -17.53 -27.33 -8.52
CA THR A 117 -18.55 -28.34 -8.23
C THR A 117 -17.92 -29.72 -8.26
N ASP A 118 -18.61 -30.70 -7.67
CA ASP A 118 -18.30 -32.13 -7.78
C ASP A 118 -16.88 -32.47 -7.31
N ALA A 119 -16.52 -31.97 -6.13
CA ALA A 119 -15.21 -32.20 -5.54
C ALA A 119 -15.06 -33.67 -5.12
N ASP A 120 -13.97 -34.31 -5.54
CA ASP A 120 -13.58 -35.65 -5.11
C ASP A 120 -12.94 -35.64 -3.70
N ALA A 121 -12.69 -36.83 -3.14
CA ALA A 121 -12.08 -36.98 -1.82
C ALA A 121 -10.70 -36.29 -1.70
N ALA A 122 -9.88 -36.35 -2.74
CA ALA A 122 -8.55 -35.73 -2.75
C ALA A 122 -8.63 -34.19 -2.83
N GLN A 123 -9.69 -33.63 -3.39
CA GLN A 123 -9.96 -32.19 -3.41
C GLN A 123 -10.51 -31.73 -2.06
N VAL A 124 -11.44 -32.50 -1.46
CA VAL A 124 -12.03 -32.21 -0.15
C VAL A 124 -10.97 -32.23 0.96
N ASP A 125 -10.06 -33.20 0.97
CA ASP A 125 -8.94 -33.24 1.92
C ASP A 125 -7.95 -32.06 1.72
N ARG A 126 -7.76 -31.61 0.47
CA ARG A 126 -6.90 -30.46 0.15
C ARG A 126 -7.52 -29.11 0.48
N HIS A 127 -8.84 -28.96 0.51
CA HIS A 127 -9.49 -27.67 0.80
C HIS A 127 -9.03 -27.07 2.15
N PRO A 128 -9.12 -27.79 3.29
CA PRO A 128 -8.56 -27.33 4.57
C PRO A 128 -7.07 -26.97 4.49
N GLN A 129 -6.25 -27.81 3.84
CA GLN A 129 -4.80 -27.62 3.76
C GLN A 129 -4.46 -26.34 2.98
N MET A 130 -5.14 -26.08 1.86
CA MET A 130 -4.98 -24.86 1.08
C MET A 130 -5.42 -23.62 1.87
N PHE A 131 -6.54 -23.71 2.59
CA PHE A 131 -7.01 -22.63 3.44
C PHE A 131 -6.02 -22.31 4.57
N LEU A 132 -5.46 -23.33 5.22
CA LEU A 132 -4.47 -23.15 6.28
C LEU A 132 -3.15 -22.58 5.75
N ARG A 133 -2.71 -22.99 4.56
CA ARG A 133 -1.49 -22.49 3.93
C ARG A 133 -1.53 -20.98 3.66
N ARG A 134 -2.72 -20.40 3.47
CA ARG A 134 -2.89 -18.94 3.40
C ARG A 134 -2.37 -18.25 4.66
N PHE A 135 -2.63 -18.80 5.85
CA PHE A 135 -2.16 -18.21 7.10
C PHE A 135 -0.64 -18.27 7.22
N ASP A 136 0.00 -19.35 6.76
CA ASP A 136 1.47 -19.42 6.75
C ASP A 136 2.06 -18.30 5.88
N VAL A 137 1.46 -18.03 4.72
CA VAL A 137 1.86 -16.92 3.85
C VAL A 137 1.64 -15.57 4.54
N GLU A 138 0.47 -15.35 5.14
CA GLU A 138 0.15 -14.11 5.85
C GLU A 138 1.11 -13.85 7.02
N HIS A 139 1.35 -14.87 7.86
CA HIS A 139 2.28 -14.78 8.98
C HIS A 139 3.72 -14.55 8.48
N THR A 140 4.10 -15.11 7.33
CA THR A 140 5.39 -14.83 6.71
C THR A 140 5.51 -13.36 6.30
N PHE A 141 4.49 -12.79 5.66
CA PHE A 141 4.47 -11.37 5.33
C PHE A 141 4.49 -10.49 6.57
N ARG A 142 3.78 -10.89 7.62
CA ARG A 142 3.78 -10.20 8.91
C ARG A 142 5.17 -10.22 9.55
N MET A 143 5.83 -11.37 9.59
CA MET A 143 7.21 -11.52 10.05
C MET A 143 8.16 -10.63 9.24
N LEU A 144 8.04 -10.64 7.91
CA LEU A 144 8.87 -9.81 7.03
C LEU A 144 8.72 -8.31 7.36
N LYS A 145 7.49 -7.82 7.46
CA LYS A 145 7.23 -6.41 7.73
C LYS A 145 7.59 -6.01 9.15
N GLN A 146 7.13 -6.76 10.14
CA GLN A 146 7.17 -6.36 11.55
C GLN A 146 8.47 -6.77 12.25
N THR A 147 8.99 -7.95 11.93
CA THR A 147 10.20 -8.48 12.58
C THR A 147 11.46 -8.11 11.81
N LEU A 148 11.43 -8.20 10.48
CA LEU A 148 12.60 -7.90 9.65
C LEU A 148 12.62 -6.45 9.15
N GLY A 149 11.56 -5.67 9.36
CA GLY A 149 11.48 -4.28 8.91
C GLY A 149 11.42 -4.12 7.39
N TRP A 150 11.07 -5.16 6.65
CA TRP A 150 10.98 -5.15 5.18
C TRP A 150 9.70 -4.44 4.73
N THR A 151 9.68 -3.11 4.87
CA THR A 151 8.57 -2.23 4.48
C THR A 151 8.76 -1.61 3.10
N ARG A 152 9.97 -1.70 2.52
CA ARG A 152 10.31 -1.27 1.16
C ARG A 152 10.98 -2.41 0.40
N PRO A 153 10.35 -3.00 -0.63
CA PRO A 153 11.10 -3.81 -1.57
C PRO A 153 11.99 -2.87 -2.40
N ARG A 154 13.32 -2.90 -2.20
CA ARG A 154 14.30 -2.48 -3.24
C ARG A 154 14.41 -3.57 -4.32
N LEU A 155 13.30 -4.22 -4.66
CA LEU A 155 13.26 -5.31 -5.61
C LEU A 155 13.09 -4.67 -6.99
N ARG A 156 14.18 -4.66 -7.75
CA ARG A 156 14.25 -4.00 -9.07
C ARG A 156 13.34 -4.65 -10.12
N SER A 157 12.87 -5.89 -9.87
CA SER A 157 11.94 -6.59 -10.74
C SER A 157 10.99 -7.51 -9.95
N PRO A 158 9.79 -7.82 -10.49
CA PRO A 158 8.85 -8.76 -9.88
C PRO A 158 9.45 -10.16 -9.66
N GLU A 159 10.28 -10.65 -10.59
CA GLU A 159 10.92 -11.98 -10.50
C GLU A 159 11.96 -12.02 -9.37
N ALA A 160 12.56 -10.88 -9.04
CA ALA A 160 13.42 -10.79 -7.85
C ALA A 160 12.59 -10.92 -6.58
N ALA A 161 11.39 -10.35 -6.54
CA ALA A 161 10.50 -10.47 -5.40
C ALA A 161 10.03 -11.91 -5.18
N ASP A 162 9.67 -12.62 -6.25
CA ASP A 162 9.31 -14.04 -6.17
C ASP A 162 10.49 -14.89 -5.66
N ARG A 163 11.69 -14.69 -6.21
CA ARG A 163 12.90 -15.41 -5.77
C ARG A 163 13.21 -15.18 -4.29
N TRP A 164 13.19 -13.93 -3.83
CA TRP A 164 13.43 -13.59 -2.43
C TRP A 164 12.36 -14.16 -1.50
N THR A 165 11.09 -14.14 -1.93
CA THR A 165 9.99 -14.76 -1.18
C THR A 165 10.23 -16.25 -0.98
N TRP A 166 10.62 -16.98 -2.04
CA TRP A 166 10.92 -18.41 -1.95
C TRP A 166 12.15 -18.71 -1.08
N LEU A 167 13.21 -17.90 -1.16
CA LEU A 167 14.41 -18.07 -0.32
C LEU A 167 14.10 -17.88 1.16
N ILE A 168 13.25 -16.90 1.50
CA ILE A 168 12.83 -16.65 2.88
C ILE A 168 11.94 -17.77 3.39
N LEU A 169 10.99 -18.23 2.59
CA LEU A 169 10.17 -19.38 2.93
C LEU A 169 11.05 -20.59 3.21
N ALA A 170 12.02 -20.89 2.34
CA ALA A 170 12.97 -21.97 2.55
C ALA A 170 13.77 -21.80 3.85
N ALA A 171 14.32 -20.63 4.12
CA ALA A 171 15.08 -20.35 5.34
C ALA A 171 14.21 -20.45 6.61
N HIS A 172 13.00 -19.90 6.59
CA HIS A 172 12.05 -19.99 7.69
C HIS A 172 11.65 -21.45 7.95
N THR A 173 11.39 -22.23 6.89
CA THR A 173 11.07 -23.66 6.99
C THR A 173 12.25 -24.44 7.56
N GLN A 174 13.49 -24.16 7.12
CA GLN A 174 14.70 -24.81 7.66
C GLN A 174 14.85 -24.54 9.15
N LEU A 175 14.70 -23.28 9.60
CA LEU A 175 14.72 -22.95 11.03
C LEU A 175 13.58 -23.66 11.78
N ARG A 176 12.38 -23.73 11.22
CA ARG A 176 11.29 -24.49 11.83
C ARG A 176 11.63 -25.98 11.97
N LEU A 177 12.26 -26.58 10.97
CA LEU A 177 12.62 -28.00 10.98
C LEU A 177 13.79 -28.30 11.91
N ALA A 178 14.72 -27.35 12.07
CA ALA A 178 15.87 -27.48 12.97
C ALA A 178 15.50 -27.32 14.46
N ARG A 179 14.28 -26.89 14.79
CA ARG A 179 13.84 -26.66 16.18
C ARG A 179 14.11 -27.80 17.17
N PRO A 180 13.99 -29.10 16.83
CA PRO A 180 14.25 -30.18 17.78
C PRO A 180 15.75 -30.41 18.03
N LEU A 181 16.61 -29.85 17.19
CA LEU A 181 18.06 -30.04 17.22
C LEU A 181 18.80 -28.94 18.00
N VAL A 182 18.07 -27.94 18.50
CA VAL A 182 18.64 -26.73 19.09
C VAL A 182 18.15 -26.58 20.52
N ALA A 183 19.07 -26.29 21.44
CA ALA A 183 18.75 -25.95 22.83
C ALA A 183 18.01 -24.60 22.91
N ASP A 184 17.13 -24.42 23.89
CA ASP A 184 16.38 -23.18 24.10
C ASP A 184 17.29 -22.05 24.62
N LEU A 185 17.96 -21.35 23.70
CA LEU A 185 18.76 -20.15 23.99
C LEU A 185 17.85 -18.92 24.15
N HIS A 186 17.10 -18.92 25.24
CA HIS A 186 16.25 -17.82 25.68
C HIS A 186 17.07 -16.76 26.43
N HIS A 187 16.62 -15.51 26.42
CA HIS A 187 17.20 -14.48 27.29
C HIS A 187 16.76 -14.70 28.76
N PRO A 188 17.47 -14.18 29.77
CA PRO A 188 17.15 -14.42 31.18
C PRO A 188 15.70 -14.09 31.59
N TRP A 189 15.03 -13.18 30.88
CA TRP A 189 13.63 -12.78 31.12
C TRP A 189 12.60 -13.55 30.25
N GLU A 190 13.05 -14.41 29.35
CA GLU A 190 12.20 -15.18 28.45
C GLU A 190 11.85 -16.53 29.09
N ARG A 191 10.60 -17.01 28.96
CA ARG A 191 10.22 -18.33 29.51
C ARG A 191 10.89 -19.49 28.74
N PRO A 192 11.28 -20.59 29.44
CA PRO A 192 11.72 -21.82 28.80
C PRO A 192 10.64 -22.43 27.92
N VAL A 193 11.04 -22.99 26.78
CA VAL A 193 10.16 -23.57 25.77
C VAL A 193 10.75 -24.89 25.29
N GLU A 194 9.93 -25.93 25.27
CA GLU A 194 10.26 -27.24 24.71
C GLU A 194 10.84 -27.14 23.28
N PRO A 195 11.84 -27.96 22.88
CA PRO A 195 12.48 -27.90 21.56
C PRO A 195 11.48 -27.90 20.39
N ALA A 196 10.40 -28.67 20.50
CA ALA A 196 9.35 -28.76 19.50
C ALA A 196 8.50 -27.48 19.34
N ARG A 197 8.59 -26.54 20.30
CA ARG A 197 7.83 -25.28 20.37
C ARG A 197 8.69 -24.04 20.16
N LEU A 198 10.00 -24.20 19.92
CA LEU A 198 10.90 -23.07 19.69
C LEU A 198 10.49 -22.26 18.45
N THR A 199 10.58 -20.94 18.58
CA THR A 199 10.32 -20.01 17.48
C THR A 199 11.54 -19.94 16.54
N PRO A 200 11.36 -19.62 15.25
CA PRO A 200 12.47 -19.47 14.31
C PRO A 200 13.56 -18.48 14.77
N ALA A 201 13.19 -17.46 15.53
CA ALA A 201 14.14 -16.51 16.13
C ALA A 201 15.03 -17.17 17.20
N ARG A 202 14.45 -17.98 18.10
CA ARG A 202 15.21 -18.72 19.12
C ARG A 202 16.05 -19.83 18.49
N VAL A 203 15.51 -20.54 17.49
CA VAL A 203 16.28 -21.53 16.73
C VAL A 203 17.47 -20.87 16.06
N ARG A 204 17.32 -19.69 15.45
CA ARG A 204 18.43 -18.94 14.85
C ARG A 204 19.55 -18.64 15.85
N ARG A 205 19.25 -18.31 17.11
CA ARG A 205 20.26 -18.04 18.16
C ARG A 205 21.14 -19.27 18.41
N GLY A 206 20.54 -20.46 18.43
CA GLY A 206 21.25 -21.72 18.65
C GLY A 206 21.62 -22.49 17.39
N PHE A 207 21.22 -22.02 16.20
CA PHE A 207 21.47 -22.69 14.92
C PHE A 207 22.97 -22.92 14.67
N ARG A 208 23.82 -21.99 15.11
CA ARG A 208 25.29 -22.10 15.06
C ARG A 208 25.87 -23.24 15.91
N ASN A 209 25.10 -23.74 16.88
CA ASN A 209 25.49 -24.83 17.77
C ASN A 209 24.98 -26.20 17.29
N ILE A 210 24.32 -26.24 16.12
CA ILE A 210 24.01 -27.51 15.46
C ILE A 210 25.33 -28.05 14.91
N HIS A 211 25.97 -28.95 15.66
CA HIS A 211 27.09 -29.71 15.16
C HIS A 211 26.59 -30.62 14.04
N ILE A 212 26.92 -30.28 12.80
CA ILE A 212 26.74 -31.16 11.66
C ILE A 212 27.66 -32.35 11.89
N THR A 213 27.16 -33.46 12.41
CA THR A 213 27.76 -34.78 12.16
C THR A 213 27.60 -35.03 10.67
N GLY A 214 28.60 -34.61 9.90
CA GLY A 214 28.53 -34.49 8.46
C GLY A 214 28.29 -35.82 7.76
N CYS A 215 27.27 -35.84 6.90
CA CYS A 215 27.42 -36.54 5.63
C CYS A 215 28.24 -35.60 4.75
N GLY A 216 29.54 -35.90 4.60
CA GLY A 216 30.41 -35.17 3.68
C GLY A 216 29.78 -35.10 2.29
N GLN A 217 29.86 -33.92 1.66
CA GLN A 217 29.47 -33.80 0.25
C GLN A 217 30.32 -34.78 -0.56
N ALA A 218 29.66 -35.74 -1.21
CA ALA A 218 30.32 -36.56 -2.22
C ALA A 218 30.83 -35.62 -3.32
N THR A 219 32.15 -35.60 -3.51
CA THR A 219 32.80 -34.99 -4.68
C THR A 219 32.16 -35.56 -5.94
N PRO A 220 31.84 -34.73 -6.96
CA PRO A 220 31.23 -35.24 -8.18
C PRO A 220 32.27 -36.10 -8.91
N SER A 221 32.07 -37.41 -8.93
CA SER A 221 32.81 -38.32 -9.80
C SER A 221 32.50 -37.97 -11.25
N GLY A 222 33.56 -37.86 -12.07
CA GLY A 222 33.51 -37.55 -13.50
C GLY A 222 32.64 -38.53 -14.32
N PRO A 223 32.43 -38.23 -15.61
CA PRO A 223 31.45 -38.94 -16.43
C PRO A 223 31.98 -40.31 -16.83
N GLY A 224 31.56 -41.35 -16.11
CA GLY A 224 31.82 -42.73 -16.54
C GLY A 224 31.36 -43.78 -15.53
N GLY A 225 30.31 -44.53 -15.93
CA GLY A 225 30.11 -45.94 -15.55
C GLY A 225 29.55 -46.28 -14.17
N GLY A 226 28.52 -47.13 -14.17
CA GLY A 226 28.29 -48.13 -13.11
C GLY A 226 27.37 -47.73 -11.97
N ALA A 227 26.16 -48.27 -11.97
CA ALA A 227 25.24 -48.22 -10.84
C ALA A 227 25.78 -49.02 -9.65
N SER A 228 25.89 -48.39 -8.48
CA SER A 228 25.99 -49.10 -7.20
C SER A 228 25.07 -48.41 -6.19
N ARG A 229 24.13 -49.18 -5.62
CA ARG A 229 23.25 -48.73 -4.54
C ARG A 229 24.11 -48.45 -3.30
N MET A 230 24.00 -47.25 -2.75
CA MET A 230 24.60 -46.91 -1.45
C MET A 230 23.53 -47.04 -0.36
N TRP A 231 23.68 -48.07 0.48
CA TRP A 231 22.94 -48.28 1.72
C TRP A 231 23.67 -47.59 2.86
N CYS A 232 22.99 -46.75 3.64
CA CYS A 232 23.53 -46.22 4.89
C CYS A 232 22.98 -47.03 6.07
N LYS A 233 23.83 -47.83 6.72
CA LYS A 233 23.46 -48.72 7.85
C LYS A 233 23.12 -48.00 9.16
N ALA A 234 23.30 -46.68 9.27
CA ALA A 234 23.12 -45.95 10.52
C ALA A 234 21.75 -45.26 10.71
N CYS A 235 20.96 -45.08 9.64
CA CYS A 235 19.78 -44.20 9.69
C CYS A 235 18.44 -44.87 9.37
N GLY A 236 18.39 -46.13 8.95
CA GLY A 236 17.14 -46.87 8.70
C GLY A 236 16.13 -46.22 7.73
N MET A 237 16.49 -45.16 7.00
CA MET A 237 15.59 -44.41 6.12
C MET A 237 16.07 -44.46 4.67
N SER A 238 15.18 -44.94 3.79
CA SER A 238 15.33 -44.82 2.34
C SER A 238 15.08 -43.37 1.92
N ALA A 239 16.09 -42.71 1.34
CA ALA A 239 15.93 -41.37 0.80
C ALA A 239 15.02 -41.40 -0.43
N TYR A 240 13.76 -40.97 -0.29
CA TYR A 240 12.94 -40.62 -1.44
C TYR A 240 13.56 -39.41 -2.15
N ARG A 241 13.98 -39.63 -3.39
CA ARG A 241 14.43 -38.58 -4.31
C ARG A 241 13.31 -37.56 -4.51
N THR A 242 13.51 -36.32 -4.07
CA THR A 242 12.81 -35.17 -4.63
C THR A 242 13.28 -34.97 -6.08
N PRO A 243 12.37 -34.80 -7.08
CA PRO A 243 12.79 -34.62 -8.46
C PRO A 243 13.50 -33.28 -8.63
N ARG A 244 14.70 -33.31 -9.19
CA ARG A 244 15.37 -32.12 -9.74
C ARG A 244 14.47 -31.51 -10.82
N LEU A 245 14.06 -30.25 -10.65
CA LEU A 245 13.50 -29.42 -11.71
C LEU A 245 14.59 -29.19 -12.78
N ARG A 246 14.69 -30.11 -13.75
CA ARG A 246 15.34 -29.83 -15.04
C ARG A 246 14.41 -28.92 -15.84
N ARG A 247 14.95 -27.81 -16.32
CA ARG A 247 14.36 -27.01 -17.40
C ARG A 247 14.02 -27.96 -18.55
N ALA A 248 12.72 -28.15 -18.83
CA ALA A 248 12.26 -28.89 -19.97
C ALA A 248 12.33 -27.98 -21.21
N LEU A 249 13.27 -28.27 -22.11
CA LEU A 249 13.15 -27.90 -23.51
C LEU A 249 12.04 -28.78 -24.13
N PRO A 250 11.24 -28.25 -25.07
CA PRO A 250 10.15 -29.00 -25.68
C PRO A 250 10.70 -30.13 -26.55
N SER A 251 10.26 -31.36 -26.29
CA SER A 251 10.52 -32.55 -27.10
C SER A 251 9.66 -32.56 -28.38
N PRO A 252 10.17 -33.08 -29.51
CA PRO A 252 9.43 -33.15 -30.78
C PRO A 252 8.39 -34.29 -30.77
N PRO A 253 7.37 -34.26 -31.67
CA PRO A 253 6.34 -35.29 -31.75
C PRO A 253 6.89 -36.64 -32.26
N PRO A 254 6.28 -37.76 -31.88
CA PRO A 254 6.81 -39.09 -32.20
C PRO A 254 6.72 -39.41 -33.70
N ARG A 255 7.82 -39.99 -34.21
CA ARG A 255 7.95 -40.54 -35.56
C ARG A 255 7.05 -41.77 -35.72
N VAL A 256 6.25 -41.76 -36.78
CA VAL A 256 5.51 -42.91 -37.30
C VAL A 256 6.51 -43.93 -37.87
N VAL A 257 6.40 -45.17 -37.42
CA VAL A 257 7.14 -46.33 -37.94
C VAL A 257 6.70 -46.62 -39.38
N ARG A 258 7.63 -46.48 -40.33
CA ARG A 258 7.47 -46.97 -41.71
C ARG A 258 7.81 -48.46 -41.75
N LEU A 259 6.82 -49.30 -41.98
CA LEU A 259 7.01 -50.63 -42.57
C LEU A 259 6.68 -50.51 -44.05
N ALA A 260 7.73 -50.48 -44.88
CA ALA A 260 7.61 -50.62 -46.31
C ALA A 260 7.88 -52.08 -46.67
N ARG A 261 6.90 -52.73 -47.32
CA ARG A 261 7.04 -53.66 -48.45
C ARG A 261 5.81 -54.57 -48.48
N LEU A 262 5.00 -54.41 -49.52
CA LEU A 262 4.74 -55.46 -50.50
C LEU A 262 3.80 -54.92 -51.58
N LEU A 263 4.23 -55.08 -52.84
CA LEU A 263 3.44 -55.14 -54.08
C LEU A 263 3.05 -53.80 -54.76
N ASN A 264 3.71 -53.55 -55.89
CA ASN A 264 3.13 -52.93 -57.10
C ASN A 264 2.88 -54.07 -58.11
N PRO A 265 2.19 -53.86 -59.25
CA PRO A 265 1.10 -52.92 -59.56
C PRO A 265 -0.04 -53.64 -60.35
N VAL A 266 -1.29 -53.18 -60.32
CA VAL A 266 -2.22 -53.40 -61.45
C VAL A 266 -3.14 -52.19 -61.62
N ASP A 267 -3.10 -51.65 -62.83
CA ASP A 267 -4.00 -50.66 -63.41
C ASP A 267 -5.48 -50.96 -63.18
N ARG A 268 -6.24 -49.93 -62.79
CA ARG A 268 -7.60 -49.70 -63.31
C ARG A 268 -8.00 -48.23 -63.16
N LYS A 269 -8.31 -47.62 -64.30
CA LYS A 269 -8.81 -46.25 -64.47
C LYS A 269 -10.05 -45.96 -63.60
N PRO A 270 -10.24 -44.70 -63.17
CA PRO A 270 -11.33 -44.31 -62.28
C PRO A 270 -12.63 -44.06 -63.07
N ARG A 271 -13.77 -44.44 -62.48
CA ARG A 271 -15.08 -43.84 -62.80
C ARG A 271 -15.39 -42.78 -61.76
N SER A 272 -15.57 -41.57 -62.26
CA SER A 272 -15.84 -40.34 -61.53
C SER A 272 -17.18 -40.36 -60.80
N ILE A 273 -17.18 -39.96 -59.53
CA ILE A 273 -18.35 -39.32 -58.92
C ILE A 273 -17.86 -38.04 -58.26
N ARG A 274 -18.29 -36.90 -58.82
CA ARG A 274 -18.08 -35.55 -58.30
C ARG A 274 -18.81 -35.40 -56.97
N GLY A 275 -18.09 -35.51 -55.86
CA GLY A 275 -18.51 -34.99 -54.55
C GLY A 275 -17.71 -33.73 -54.24
N ARG A 276 -18.39 -32.61 -54.01
CA ARG A 276 -17.77 -31.32 -53.65
C ARG A 276 -17.07 -31.49 -52.29
N ALA A 277 -15.77 -31.73 -52.29
CA ALA A 277 -14.98 -31.94 -51.07
C ALA A 277 -14.88 -30.63 -50.29
N TRP A 278 -15.49 -30.60 -49.09
CA TRP A 278 -15.38 -29.46 -48.18
C TRP A 278 -13.94 -29.41 -47.64
N ASN A 279 -13.28 -28.26 -47.82
CA ASN A 279 -11.86 -28.11 -47.47
C ASN A 279 -11.73 -27.83 -45.96
N TRP A 280 -11.88 -28.87 -45.14
CA TRP A 280 -11.88 -28.80 -43.67
C TRP A 280 -10.62 -28.16 -43.08
N THR A 281 -9.49 -28.24 -43.78
CA THR A 281 -8.22 -27.63 -43.38
C THR A 281 -8.28 -26.10 -43.43
N ALA A 282 -8.92 -25.52 -44.45
CA ALA A 282 -9.10 -24.08 -44.57
C ALA A 282 -10.05 -23.56 -43.47
N PHE A 283 -11.11 -24.31 -43.18
CA PHE A 283 -12.04 -23.95 -42.10
C PHE A 283 -11.37 -23.99 -40.72
N ALA A 284 -10.60 -25.05 -40.44
CA ALA A 284 -9.84 -25.18 -39.19
C ALA A 284 -8.81 -24.04 -39.01
N ALA A 285 -8.13 -23.62 -40.08
CA ALA A 285 -7.18 -22.52 -40.03
C ALA A 285 -7.84 -21.16 -39.70
N VAL A 286 -8.99 -20.88 -40.31
CA VAL A 286 -9.76 -19.65 -40.02
C VAL A 286 -10.27 -19.65 -38.58
N LEU A 287 -10.75 -20.79 -38.08
CA LEU A 287 -11.26 -20.92 -36.72
C LEU A 287 -10.13 -20.76 -35.68
N ALA A 288 -8.94 -21.31 -35.96
CA ALA A 288 -7.76 -21.11 -35.14
C ALA A 288 -7.29 -19.64 -35.13
N ALA A 289 -7.33 -18.95 -36.27
CA ALA A 289 -6.99 -17.53 -36.37
C ALA A 289 -7.98 -16.65 -35.60
N LEU A 290 -9.29 -16.94 -35.69
CA LEU A 290 -10.33 -16.25 -34.92
C LEU A 290 -10.18 -16.48 -33.42
N ALA A 291 -9.88 -17.71 -32.99
CA ALA A 291 -9.63 -18.03 -31.59
C ALA A 291 -8.38 -17.30 -31.06
N ALA A 292 -7.31 -17.22 -31.85
CA ALA A 292 -6.11 -16.47 -31.50
C ALA A 292 -6.41 -14.96 -31.40
N GLY A 293 -7.16 -14.39 -32.35
CA GLY A 293 -7.59 -12.99 -32.32
C GLY A 293 -8.46 -12.67 -31.10
N ALA A 294 -9.43 -13.53 -30.78
CA ALA A 294 -10.25 -13.41 -29.58
C ALA A 294 -9.41 -13.50 -28.29
N GLY A 295 -8.39 -14.36 -28.27
CA GLY A 295 -7.44 -14.46 -27.15
C GLY A 295 -6.63 -13.17 -26.94
N VAL A 296 -6.18 -12.52 -28.02
CA VAL A 296 -5.48 -11.23 -27.95
C VAL A 296 -6.41 -10.12 -27.44
N VAL A 297 -7.64 -10.04 -27.95
CA VAL A 297 -8.63 -9.06 -27.50
C VAL A 297 -8.99 -9.28 -26.03
N PHE A 298 -9.22 -10.53 -25.61
CA PHE A 298 -9.48 -10.88 -24.21
C PHE A 298 -8.31 -10.49 -23.30
N THR A 299 -7.07 -10.75 -23.74
CA THR A 299 -5.87 -10.36 -22.99
C THR A 299 -5.75 -8.84 -22.88
N GLY A 300 -6.07 -8.09 -23.95
CA GLY A 300 -6.11 -6.63 -23.95
C GLY A 300 -7.15 -6.07 -22.97
N LEU A 301 -8.36 -6.62 -22.99
CA LEU A 301 -9.44 -6.24 -22.06
C LEU A 301 -9.09 -6.60 -20.61
N ALA A 302 -8.50 -7.77 -20.37
CA ALA A 302 -8.04 -8.18 -19.04
C ALA A 302 -6.92 -7.28 -18.51
N LEU A 303 -6.00 -6.83 -19.38
CA LEU A 303 -4.95 -5.89 -19.02
C LEU A 303 -5.53 -4.50 -18.70
N GLN A 304 -6.51 -4.03 -19.47
CA GLN A 304 -7.23 -2.79 -19.18
C GLN A 304 -7.99 -2.86 -17.84
N ALA A 305 -8.71 -3.96 -17.59
CA ALA A 305 -9.39 -4.19 -16.32
C ALA A 305 -8.41 -4.22 -15.14
N THR A 306 -7.24 -4.86 -15.31
CA THR A 306 -6.19 -4.90 -14.27
C THR A 306 -5.59 -3.52 -14.00
N ARG A 307 -5.35 -2.73 -15.06
CA ARG A 307 -4.87 -1.34 -14.92
C ARG A 307 -5.90 -0.47 -14.19
N ALA A 308 -7.18 -0.60 -14.52
CA ALA A 308 -8.26 0.11 -13.84
C ALA A 308 -8.36 -0.30 -12.36
N GLN A 309 -8.25 -1.60 -12.07
CA GLN A 309 -8.25 -2.13 -10.70
C GLN A 309 -7.07 -1.59 -9.87
N ASN A 310 -5.87 -1.55 -10.48
CA ASN A 310 -4.67 -1.03 -9.83
C ASN A 310 -4.80 0.47 -9.54
N ALA A 311 -5.34 1.25 -10.48
CA ALA A 311 -5.57 2.68 -10.29
C ALA A 311 -6.54 2.97 -9.13
N VAL A 312 -7.64 2.22 -9.03
CA VAL A 312 -8.60 2.34 -7.91
C VAL A 312 -7.95 1.93 -6.59
N THR A 313 -7.12 0.90 -6.59
CA THR A 313 -6.41 0.44 -5.39
C THR A 313 -5.37 1.46 -4.92
N GLU A 314 -4.64 2.06 -5.86
CA GLU A 314 -3.65 3.10 -5.60
C GLU A 314 -4.32 4.34 -5.01
N GLN A 315 -5.40 4.82 -5.62
CA GLN A 315 -6.20 5.92 -5.08
C GLN A 315 -6.72 5.61 -3.67
N GLY A 316 -7.24 4.40 -3.42
CA GLY A 316 -7.69 3.99 -2.09
C GLY A 316 -6.59 4.03 -1.03
N GLN A 317 -5.35 3.67 -1.39
CA GLN A 317 -4.20 3.72 -0.47
C GLN A 317 -3.71 5.14 -0.20
N LEU A 318 -3.75 6.03 -1.20
CA LEU A 318 -3.38 7.43 -1.02
C LEU A 318 -4.38 8.14 -0.11
N THR A 319 -5.68 7.94 -0.34
CA THR A 319 -6.74 8.49 0.52
C THR A 319 -6.61 8.00 1.96
N ASP A 320 -6.38 6.70 2.20
CA ASP A 320 -6.19 6.16 3.55
C ASP A 320 -4.97 6.76 4.27
N ARG A 321 -3.86 6.98 3.55
CA ARG A 321 -2.66 7.65 4.11
C ARG A 321 -2.95 9.10 4.46
N PHE A 322 -3.66 9.82 3.59
CA PHE A 322 -4.06 11.20 3.83
C PHE A 322 -4.95 11.30 5.07
N THR A 323 -6.02 10.49 5.13
CA THR A 323 -6.95 10.49 6.27
C THR A 323 -6.24 10.18 7.58
N LYS A 324 -5.32 9.20 7.61
CA LYS A 324 -4.54 8.89 8.80
C LYS A 324 -3.59 10.01 9.22
N ALA A 325 -2.97 10.70 8.26
CA ALA A 325 -2.07 11.80 8.56
C ALA A 325 -2.84 13.01 9.11
N VAL A 326 -4.04 13.28 8.58
CA VAL A 326 -4.93 14.33 9.12
C VAL A 326 -5.46 13.97 10.51
N ASP A 327 -5.87 12.72 10.75
CA ASP A 327 -6.28 12.24 12.08
C ASP A 327 -5.15 12.40 13.12
N GLN A 328 -3.90 12.27 12.71
CA GLN A 328 -2.75 12.50 13.58
C GLN A 328 -2.54 13.98 13.89
N LEU A 329 -2.82 14.89 12.95
CA LEU A 329 -2.74 16.34 13.14
C LEU A 329 -3.80 16.88 14.11
N ASP A 330 -4.99 16.29 14.10
CA ASP A 330 -6.13 16.73 14.92
C ASP A 330 -5.93 16.48 16.43
N ARG A 331 -4.94 15.66 16.80
CA ARG A 331 -4.68 15.32 18.21
C ARG A 331 -4.06 16.49 18.96
N THR A 332 -4.82 17.08 19.88
CA THR A 332 -4.41 18.24 20.69
C THR A 332 -3.70 17.84 21.98
N GLY A 333 -2.86 18.71 22.54
CA GLY A 333 -2.15 18.47 23.80
C GLY A 333 -0.68 18.01 23.64
N PRO A 334 0.12 18.09 24.72
CA PRO A 334 1.57 17.85 24.66
C PRO A 334 1.95 16.39 24.36
N ASP A 335 1.17 15.42 24.85
CA ASP A 335 1.45 13.98 24.68
C ASP A 335 1.34 13.50 23.23
N HIS A 336 0.68 14.27 22.37
CA HIS A 336 0.43 13.94 20.98
C HIS A 336 1.40 14.59 19.99
N LEU A 337 2.44 15.28 20.47
CA LEU A 337 3.45 15.92 19.61
C LEU A 337 4.08 14.93 18.60
N GLN A 338 4.45 13.73 19.05
CA GLN A 338 5.03 12.70 18.17
C GLN A 338 4.06 12.24 17.08
N ALA A 339 2.77 12.16 17.40
CA ALA A 339 1.75 11.81 16.42
C ALA A 339 1.60 12.92 15.36
N ARG A 340 1.50 14.18 15.78
CA ARG A 340 1.40 15.33 14.87
C ARG A 340 2.62 15.44 13.96
N LEU A 341 3.83 15.29 14.49
CA LEU A 341 5.05 15.23 13.68
C LEU A 341 5.01 14.08 12.66
N GLY A 342 4.56 12.90 13.09
CA GLY A 342 4.32 11.77 12.18
C GLY A 342 3.35 12.10 11.05
N GLY A 343 2.25 12.80 11.35
CA GLY A 343 1.26 13.26 10.37
C GLY A 343 1.82 14.28 9.39
N ILE A 344 2.56 15.28 9.88
CA ILE A 344 3.21 16.31 9.05
C ILE A 344 4.16 15.69 8.03
N TYR A 345 5.05 14.79 8.47
CA TYR A 345 6.00 14.14 7.56
C TYR A 345 5.35 13.06 6.67
N ALA A 346 4.23 12.48 7.09
CA ALA A 346 3.43 11.62 6.22
C ALA A 346 2.77 12.41 5.08
N LEU A 347 2.25 13.61 5.38
CA LEU A 347 1.71 14.53 4.36
C LEU A 347 2.80 15.04 3.42
N GLU A 348 3.99 15.38 3.94
CA GLU A 348 5.13 15.74 3.08
C GLU A 348 5.43 14.63 2.07
N ARG A 349 5.50 13.39 2.57
CA ARG A 349 5.78 12.25 1.72
C ARG A 349 4.67 12.01 0.70
N LEU A 350 3.42 12.22 1.09
CA LEU A 350 2.29 12.12 0.18
C LEU A 350 2.37 13.17 -0.93
N ALA A 351 2.70 14.43 -0.60
CA ALA A 351 2.88 15.48 -1.60
C ALA A 351 3.98 15.12 -2.62
N ARG A 352 5.09 14.54 -2.15
CA ARG A 352 6.18 14.07 -3.04
C ARG A 352 5.80 12.85 -3.89
N ASP A 353 5.08 11.89 -3.30
CA ASP A 353 4.70 10.65 -3.97
C ASP A 353 3.53 10.89 -4.96
N SER A 354 2.70 11.93 -4.72
CA SER A 354 1.54 12.30 -5.55
C SER A 354 1.47 13.83 -5.75
N PRO A 355 2.07 14.34 -6.85
CA PRO A 355 2.01 15.76 -7.21
C PRO A 355 0.58 16.31 -7.38
N ARG A 356 -0.39 15.43 -7.65
CA ARG A 356 -1.81 15.80 -7.76
C ARG A 356 -2.45 16.13 -6.41
N ASP A 357 -1.93 15.55 -5.32
CA ASP A 357 -2.47 15.72 -3.97
C ASP A 357 -1.75 16.81 -3.17
N GLN A 358 -0.61 17.31 -3.65
CA GLN A 358 0.14 18.39 -3.02
C GLN A 358 -0.71 19.64 -2.72
N PRO A 359 -1.61 20.13 -3.61
CA PRO A 359 -2.51 21.24 -3.29
C PRO A 359 -3.33 21.01 -2.00
N THR A 360 -3.85 19.80 -1.83
CA THR A 360 -4.63 19.40 -0.64
C THR A 360 -3.74 19.34 0.60
N VAL A 361 -2.51 18.85 0.46
CA VAL A 361 -1.52 18.82 1.55
C VAL A 361 -1.15 20.25 2.00
N ILE A 362 -0.93 21.17 1.06
CA ILE A 362 -0.63 22.58 1.35
C ILE A 362 -1.79 23.21 2.13
N ALA A 363 -3.02 22.98 1.68
CA ALA A 363 -4.21 23.48 2.36
C ALA A 363 -4.34 22.91 3.78
N ALA A 364 -4.11 21.61 3.96
CA ALA A 364 -4.18 20.95 5.27
C ALA A 364 -3.11 21.47 6.25
N LEU A 365 -1.86 21.58 5.80
CA LEU A 365 -0.77 22.10 6.63
C LEU A 365 -0.93 23.59 6.94
N SER A 366 -1.39 24.39 5.97
CA SER A 366 -1.70 25.81 6.20
C SER A 366 -2.83 25.99 7.21
N ALA A 367 -3.88 25.18 7.10
CA ALA A 367 -4.99 25.16 8.06
C ALA A 367 -4.53 24.72 9.45
N PHE A 368 -3.66 23.71 9.53
CA PHE A 368 -3.05 23.27 10.79
C PHE A 368 -2.25 24.37 11.47
N VAL A 369 -1.38 25.07 10.73
CA VAL A 369 -0.61 26.21 11.28
C VAL A 369 -1.56 27.29 11.78
N ARG A 370 -2.58 27.68 11.00
CA ARG A 370 -3.58 28.68 11.42
C ARG A 370 -4.45 28.28 12.60
N GLY A 371 -4.68 26.98 12.79
CA GLY A 371 -5.48 26.45 13.90
C GLY A 371 -4.67 26.31 15.19
N THR A 372 -3.35 26.12 15.08
CA THR A 372 -2.46 25.81 16.21
C THR A 372 -1.63 27.02 16.64
N ALA A 373 -1.22 27.87 15.72
CA ALA A 373 -0.58 29.13 16.03
C ALA A 373 -1.62 30.10 16.63
N PRO A 374 -1.27 30.85 17.69
CA PRO A 374 -2.13 31.91 18.19
C PRO A 374 -2.55 32.85 17.05
N ARG A 375 -3.83 33.24 17.03
CA ARG A 375 -4.26 34.33 16.14
C ARG A 375 -3.82 35.65 16.72
N ARG A 376 -3.44 36.58 15.86
CA ARG A 376 -3.24 37.97 16.27
C ARG A 376 -4.54 38.51 16.88
N PRO A 377 -4.54 39.09 18.09
CA PRO A 377 -5.71 39.78 18.60
C PRO A 377 -6.04 40.96 17.67
N ALA A 378 -7.33 41.14 17.38
CA ALA A 378 -7.79 42.26 16.56
C ALA A 378 -7.33 43.59 17.19
N PRO A 379 -7.00 44.62 16.37
CA PRO A 379 -6.69 45.94 16.91
C PRO A 379 -7.89 46.45 17.71
N VAL A 380 -7.68 46.74 19.00
CA VAL A 380 -8.70 47.33 19.86
C VAL A 380 -8.96 48.75 19.34
N PRO A 381 -10.21 49.14 19.01
CA PRO A 381 -10.49 50.50 18.59
C PRO A 381 -10.20 51.46 19.75
N SER A 382 -9.24 52.35 19.53
CA SER A 382 -8.75 53.30 20.54
C SER A 382 -9.80 54.39 20.80
N THR A 383 -10.69 54.17 21.78
CA THR A 383 -11.55 55.22 22.34
C THR A 383 -10.97 55.70 23.67
N ALA A 384 -9.92 56.53 23.65
CA ALA A 384 -9.62 57.50 24.72
C ALA A 384 -8.39 58.35 24.38
N HIS A 385 -8.53 59.66 24.51
CA HIS A 385 -7.42 60.62 24.55
C HIS A 385 -6.69 60.52 25.88
N THR A 386 -5.55 59.83 25.90
CA THR A 386 -4.53 60.00 26.95
C THR A 386 -3.16 59.66 26.37
N PRO A 387 -2.15 60.54 26.48
CA PRO A 387 -0.82 60.26 25.96
C PRO A 387 -0.10 59.30 26.92
N THR A 388 -0.33 58.01 26.72
CA THR A 388 0.46 56.93 27.32
C THR A 388 1.27 56.34 26.17
N PRO A 389 2.57 55.98 26.32
CA PRO A 389 3.38 55.50 25.22
C PRO A 389 2.68 54.30 24.56
N ALA A 390 2.53 54.38 23.24
CA ALA A 390 1.87 53.39 22.41
C ALA A 390 2.65 52.06 22.42
N SER A 391 2.45 51.24 23.44
CA SER A 391 2.92 49.86 23.51
C SER A 391 1.82 48.96 24.05
N GLY A 392 0.65 49.02 23.43
CA GLY A 392 -0.50 48.16 23.71
C GLY A 392 -0.64 47.05 22.67
N PHE A 393 0.42 46.26 22.48
CA PHE A 393 0.34 44.99 21.76
C PHE A 393 1.10 43.98 22.61
N GLU A 394 0.43 42.98 23.19
CA GLU A 394 1.16 41.81 23.68
C GLU A 394 1.85 41.18 22.46
N PRO A 395 3.20 41.18 22.40
CA PRO A 395 3.91 40.54 21.32
C PRO A 395 3.60 39.05 21.37
N CYS A 396 3.65 38.40 20.21
CA CYS A 396 3.86 36.97 20.14
C CYS A 396 5.12 36.58 20.94
N ALA A 397 4.98 36.32 22.24
CA ALA A 397 6.11 36.19 23.16
C ALA A 397 6.87 34.86 22.99
N GLN A 398 6.31 33.93 22.22
CA GLN A 398 6.80 32.56 22.14
C GLN A 398 7.14 32.16 20.71
N GLN A 399 8.28 31.49 20.56
CA GLN A 399 8.68 30.81 19.34
C GLN A 399 7.59 29.82 18.91
N PRO A 400 7.39 29.55 17.61
CA PRO A 400 6.37 28.61 17.17
C PRO A 400 6.57 27.24 17.81
N ALA A 401 5.45 26.58 18.14
CA ALA A 401 5.49 25.21 18.62
C ALA A 401 6.21 24.30 17.62
N VAL A 402 6.82 23.22 18.13
CA VAL A 402 7.71 22.33 17.34
C VAL A 402 7.01 21.75 16.11
N ASP A 403 5.72 21.42 16.23
CA ASP A 403 4.86 20.95 15.15
C ASP A 403 4.50 22.05 14.14
N VAL A 404 4.20 23.26 14.58
CA VAL A 404 4.02 24.43 13.70
C VAL A 404 5.30 24.67 12.89
N GLN A 405 6.45 24.68 13.55
CA GLN A 405 7.75 24.85 12.88
C GLN A 405 8.04 23.72 11.88
N ALA A 406 7.67 22.47 12.19
CA ALA A 406 7.79 21.35 11.27
C ALA A 406 6.88 21.53 10.04
N ALA A 407 5.62 21.97 10.23
CA ALA A 407 4.70 22.25 9.14
C ALA A 407 5.22 23.39 8.24
N LEU A 408 5.71 24.48 8.82
CA LEU A 408 6.35 25.58 8.08
C LEU A 408 7.56 25.08 7.26
N THR A 409 8.39 24.22 7.85
CA THR A 409 9.55 23.64 7.17
C THR A 409 9.14 22.78 5.96
N VAL A 410 8.08 21.98 6.10
CA VAL A 410 7.54 21.15 5.00
C VAL A 410 6.97 22.04 3.90
N LEU A 411 6.18 23.05 4.26
CA LEU A 411 5.64 24.01 3.32
C LEU A 411 6.76 24.74 2.55
N GLY A 412 7.77 25.24 3.26
CA GLY A 412 8.86 26.02 2.68
C GLY A 412 9.82 25.25 1.76
N ARG A 413 9.95 23.92 1.91
CA ARG A 413 10.88 23.11 1.08
C ARG A 413 10.19 22.29 -0.01
N ARG A 414 8.89 22.50 -0.23
CA ARG A 414 8.10 21.76 -1.23
C ARG A 414 8.54 22.11 -2.66
N ALA A 415 8.18 21.27 -3.62
CA ALA A 415 8.43 21.51 -5.03
C ALA A 415 7.33 22.44 -5.59
N THR A 416 7.64 23.73 -5.78
CA THR A 416 6.65 24.77 -6.13
C THR A 416 6.06 24.64 -7.53
N ASP A 417 6.71 23.89 -8.43
CA ASP A 417 6.19 23.53 -9.76
C ASP A 417 4.90 22.69 -9.69
N GLN A 418 4.60 22.10 -8.53
CA GLN A 418 3.47 21.18 -8.33
C GLN A 418 2.28 21.81 -7.59
N ASP A 419 2.32 23.11 -7.29
CA ASP A 419 1.30 23.77 -6.46
C ASP A 419 -0.07 23.94 -7.16
N GLN A 420 -0.17 23.77 -8.48
CA GLN A 420 -1.42 23.86 -9.27
C GLN A 420 -2.32 25.07 -8.91
N ARG A 421 -1.69 26.23 -8.66
CA ARG A 421 -2.32 27.51 -8.23
C ARG A 421 -2.75 27.61 -6.77
N THR A 422 -2.60 26.56 -5.96
CA THR A 422 -2.80 26.67 -4.51
C THR A 422 -1.68 27.51 -3.90
N ARG A 423 -2.07 28.51 -3.12
CA ARG A 423 -1.14 29.35 -2.37
C ARG A 423 -1.14 28.94 -0.91
N ILE A 424 0.02 29.08 -0.27
CA ILE A 424 0.12 28.99 1.18
C ILE A 424 -0.69 30.13 1.80
N ASN A 425 -1.51 29.83 2.80
CA ASN A 425 -2.27 30.83 3.56
C ASN A 425 -1.91 30.74 5.04
N LEU A 426 -1.14 31.72 5.50
CA LEU A 426 -0.66 31.90 6.87
C LEU A 426 -1.07 33.29 7.41
N ALA A 427 -2.10 33.90 6.83
CA ALA A 427 -2.58 35.20 7.26
C ALA A 427 -3.01 35.19 8.73
N GLU A 428 -2.81 36.32 9.42
CA GLU A 428 -3.21 36.56 10.82
C GLU A 428 -2.57 35.59 11.85
N THR A 429 -1.51 34.87 11.47
CA THR A 429 -0.84 33.91 12.35
C THR A 429 0.31 34.54 13.14
N CYS A 430 0.49 34.05 14.36
CA CYS A 430 1.61 34.37 15.23
C CYS A 430 2.81 33.46 14.92
N LEU A 431 3.78 33.97 14.17
CA LEU A 431 4.99 33.25 13.72
C LEU A 431 6.28 33.98 14.14
N ALA A 432 6.22 34.77 15.22
CA ALA A 432 7.38 35.50 15.72
C ALA A 432 8.51 34.53 16.05
N ARG A 433 9.74 34.86 15.65
CA ARG A 433 10.93 34.01 15.82
C ARG A 433 10.85 32.65 15.09
N ALA A 434 9.97 32.50 14.11
CA ALA A 434 9.95 31.33 13.24
C ALA A 434 11.27 31.22 12.44
N ASN A 435 11.71 29.99 12.21
CA ASN A 435 12.78 29.73 11.26
C ASN A 435 12.17 29.43 9.88
N LEU A 436 12.29 30.39 8.97
CA LEU A 436 11.86 30.33 7.59
C LEU A 436 13.06 30.53 6.64
N ALA A 437 14.28 30.32 7.13
CA ALA A 437 15.49 30.46 6.34
C ALA A 437 15.39 29.57 5.09
N ARG A 438 15.56 30.18 3.91
CA ARG A 438 15.49 29.52 2.60
C ARG A 438 14.16 28.84 2.29
N ALA A 439 13.10 29.21 2.99
CA ALA A 439 11.76 28.75 2.65
C ALA A 439 11.30 29.39 1.32
N ASP A 440 10.68 28.59 0.46
CA ASP A 440 9.95 29.07 -0.70
C ASP A 440 8.49 29.36 -0.33
N LEU A 441 8.21 30.65 -0.17
CA LEU A 441 6.92 31.22 0.16
C LEU A 441 6.38 32.06 -1.00
N THR A 442 6.86 31.83 -2.23
CA THR A 442 6.45 32.57 -3.43
C THR A 442 4.92 32.64 -3.53
N GLY A 443 4.38 33.85 -3.62
CA GLY A 443 2.94 34.07 -3.76
C GLY A 443 2.10 33.64 -2.54
N ALA A 444 2.71 33.40 -1.38
CA ALA A 444 1.98 33.07 -0.15
C ALA A 444 1.18 34.28 0.36
N ASN A 445 0.14 34.02 1.14
CA ASN A 445 -0.58 35.02 1.91
C ASN A 445 -0.11 34.98 3.38
N LEU A 446 0.61 36.02 3.79
CA LEU A 446 1.09 36.29 5.14
C LEU A 446 0.54 37.64 5.66
N ALA A 447 -0.56 38.13 5.08
CA ALA A 447 -1.18 39.38 5.48
C ALA A 447 -1.51 39.37 6.98
N ASN A 448 -1.21 40.47 7.67
CA ASN A 448 -1.37 40.63 9.12
C ASN A 448 -0.60 39.65 10.01
N ALA A 449 0.24 38.77 9.47
CA ALA A 449 1.03 37.82 10.26
C ALA A 449 2.07 38.53 11.13
N ASP A 450 2.40 37.94 12.28
CA ASP A 450 3.50 38.38 13.13
C ASP A 450 4.73 37.53 12.82
N LEU A 451 5.73 38.12 12.18
CA LEU A 451 7.05 37.58 11.84
C LEU A 451 8.16 38.35 12.57
N THR A 452 7.82 39.02 13.69
CA THR A 452 8.81 39.76 14.50
C THR A 452 9.96 38.83 14.88
N LEU A 453 11.21 39.29 14.68
CA LEU A 453 12.43 38.51 14.93
C LEU A 453 12.51 37.16 14.20
N ALA A 454 11.73 36.93 13.13
CA ALA A 454 11.82 35.70 12.34
C ALA A 454 13.15 35.65 11.56
N ASP A 455 13.66 34.43 11.37
CA ASP A 455 14.78 34.15 10.47
C ASP A 455 14.22 33.83 9.09
N LEU A 456 14.39 34.77 8.16
CA LEU A 456 13.98 34.72 6.76
C LEU A 456 15.21 34.75 5.85
N ALA A 457 16.39 34.38 6.36
CA ALA A 457 17.65 34.40 5.63
C ALA A 457 17.54 33.62 4.31
N GLY A 458 17.63 34.33 3.18
CA GLY A 458 17.57 33.75 1.83
C GLY A 458 16.22 33.12 1.49
N ALA A 459 15.15 33.45 2.21
CA ALA A 459 13.80 33.03 1.86
C ALA A 459 13.38 33.62 0.50
N ASN A 460 12.59 32.86 -0.26
CA ASN A 460 11.93 33.36 -1.45
C ASN A 460 10.50 33.79 -1.09
N LEU A 461 10.31 35.10 -1.05
CA LEU A 461 9.06 35.81 -0.74
C LEU A 461 8.54 36.57 -1.97
N ALA A 462 8.99 36.22 -3.19
CA ALA A 462 8.56 36.90 -4.39
C ALA A 462 7.02 36.85 -4.54
N ASN A 463 6.42 38.00 -4.87
CA ASN A 463 4.96 38.17 -5.00
C ASN A 463 4.13 37.78 -3.77
N THR A 464 4.73 37.70 -2.58
CA THR A 464 4.03 37.37 -1.33
C THR A 464 3.20 38.55 -0.87
N ASP A 465 2.01 38.27 -0.31
CA ASP A 465 1.22 39.26 0.41
C ASP A 465 1.67 39.34 1.87
N LEU A 466 2.36 40.41 2.22
CA LEU A 466 2.85 40.76 3.55
C LEU A 466 2.16 42.05 4.06
N SER A 467 1.00 42.40 3.50
CA SER A 467 0.27 43.62 3.88
C SER A 467 -0.03 43.63 5.37
N ALA A 468 0.29 44.74 6.05
CA ALA A 468 0.15 44.92 7.50
C ALA A 468 0.84 43.85 8.38
N ALA A 469 1.79 43.08 7.81
CA ALA A 469 2.58 42.11 8.55
C ALA A 469 3.60 42.81 9.47
N LYS A 470 3.93 42.17 10.59
CA LYS A 470 4.99 42.64 11.51
C LYS A 470 6.28 41.87 11.23
N LEU A 471 7.29 42.54 10.72
CA LEU A 471 8.63 42.01 10.43
C LEU A 471 9.72 42.76 11.23
N ALA A 472 9.33 43.43 12.33
CA ALA A 472 10.27 44.20 13.14
C ALA A 472 11.45 43.33 13.60
N ASN A 473 12.67 43.80 13.36
CA ASN A 473 13.92 43.10 13.64
C ASN A 473 14.02 41.69 13.03
N ALA A 474 13.28 41.37 11.96
CA ALA A 474 13.46 40.12 11.22
C ALA A 474 14.81 40.11 10.50
N ASP A 475 15.40 38.93 10.34
CA ASP A 475 16.67 38.74 9.63
C ASP A 475 16.42 38.16 8.23
N LEU A 476 16.71 38.93 7.18
CA LEU A 476 16.50 38.52 5.79
C LEU A 476 17.82 38.27 5.04
N VAL A 477 18.95 38.22 5.74
CA VAL A 477 20.27 38.10 5.12
C VAL A 477 20.74 36.64 5.04
N ASP A 478 20.92 36.10 3.83
CA ASP A 478 21.69 34.85 3.65
C ASP A 478 23.19 35.19 3.58
N ARG A 479 23.98 34.43 4.34
CA ARG A 479 25.46 34.51 4.35
C ARG A 479 26.12 33.89 3.12
N TYR A 480 25.37 33.16 2.28
CA TYR A 480 25.93 32.37 1.17
C TYR A 480 25.39 32.69 -0.23
N ARG A 481 24.23 33.32 -0.35
CA ARG A 481 23.63 33.80 -1.61
C ARG A 481 23.06 35.20 -1.33
N ASN A 482 22.64 35.94 -2.34
CA ASN A 482 22.01 37.26 -2.17
C ASN A 482 20.94 37.21 -1.05
N GLY A 483 20.60 38.35 -0.44
CA GLY A 483 19.58 38.42 0.62
C GLY A 483 18.22 37.86 0.17
N ALA A 484 17.21 37.86 1.05
CA ALA A 484 15.89 37.35 0.70
C ALA A 484 15.34 37.99 -0.60
N ASP A 485 14.59 37.20 -1.36
CA ASP A 485 13.91 37.65 -2.58
C ASP A 485 12.50 38.12 -2.21
N LEU A 486 12.26 39.42 -2.26
CA LEU A 486 10.96 40.06 -2.06
C LEU A 486 10.46 40.73 -3.36
N ALA A 487 10.95 40.30 -4.53
CA ALA A 487 10.58 40.92 -5.79
C ALA A 487 9.06 40.88 -6.00
N GLY A 488 8.44 42.04 -6.23
CA GLY A 488 7.00 42.19 -6.38
C GLY A 488 6.15 41.88 -5.14
N ALA A 489 6.75 41.77 -3.94
CA ALA A 489 5.99 41.55 -2.71
C ALA A 489 5.10 42.76 -2.35
N TYR A 490 3.95 42.49 -1.72
CA TYR A 490 3.03 43.50 -1.21
C TYR A 490 3.31 43.72 0.27
N LEU A 491 3.89 44.87 0.62
CA LEU A 491 4.31 45.25 1.98
C LEU A 491 3.59 46.53 2.44
N VAL A 492 2.40 46.79 1.90
CA VAL A 492 1.58 47.95 2.26
C VAL A 492 1.27 47.92 3.76
N ASP A 493 1.53 49.03 4.45
CA ASP A 493 1.35 49.17 5.90
C ASP A 493 2.19 48.16 6.76
N ALA A 494 3.20 47.49 6.19
CA ALA A 494 4.03 46.54 6.91
C ALA A 494 5.01 47.25 7.88
N ASN A 495 5.30 46.60 9.01
CA ASN A 495 6.32 47.07 9.95
C ASN A 495 7.62 46.29 9.76
N LEU A 496 8.63 46.94 9.18
CA LEU A 496 9.99 46.43 8.96
C LEU A 496 11.01 47.18 9.85
N ALA A 497 10.57 47.81 10.94
CA ALA A 497 11.44 48.59 11.82
C ALA A 497 12.61 47.73 12.34
N GLY A 498 13.84 48.19 12.11
CA GLY A 498 15.06 47.48 12.48
C GLY A 498 15.32 46.16 11.73
N ALA A 499 14.55 45.83 10.68
CA ALA A 499 14.78 44.61 9.90
C ALA A 499 16.12 44.65 9.15
N ASN A 500 16.76 43.50 9.01
CA ASN A 500 18.01 43.34 8.30
C ASN A 500 17.75 42.87 6.86
N LEU A 501 17.82 43.79 5.90
CA LEU A 501 17.50 43.62 4.47
C LEU A 501 18.75 43.76 3.57
N ILE A 502 19.95 43.55 4.12
CA ILE A 502 21.20 43.70 3.36
C ILE A 502 21.22 42.74 2.16
N ASN A 503 21.51 43.28 0.97
CA ASN A 503 21.47 42.56 -0.31
C ASN A 503 20.11 41.93 -0.68
N ALA A 504 18.99 42.33 -0.05
CA ALA A 504 17.67 41.82 -0.41
C ALA A 504 17.24 42.34 -1.79
N ASP A 505 16.51 41.51 -2.54
CA ASP A 505 15.87 41.94 -3.79
C ASP A 505 14.45 42.44 -3.46
N LEU A 506 14.22 43.74 -3.58
CA LEU A 506 12.91 44.37 -3.38
C LEU A 506 12.35 44.86 -4.72
N ALA A 507 12.92 44.47 -5.87
CA ALA A 507 12.54 45.05 -7.15
C ALA A 507 11.02 44.93 -7.39
N ARG A 508 10.38 46.06 -7.71
CA ARG A 508 8.92 46.17 -7.93
C ARG A 508 8.04 45.87 -6.72
N ALA A 509 8.59 45.80 -5.51
CA ALA A 509 7.78 45.66 -4.30
C ALA A 509 6.97 46.94 -4.01
N ASP A 510 5.82 46.77 -3.36
CA ASP A 510 4.98 47.87 -2.87
C ASP A 510 5.18 48.04 -1.37
N LEU A 511 5.88 49.09 -0.97
CA LEU A 511 6.17 49.47 0.42
C LEU A 511 5.36 50.72 0.84
N THR A 512 4.22 50.97 0.20
CA THR A 512 3.36 52.11 0.51
C THR A 512 2.99 52.12 2.00
N ARG A 513 3.25 53.23 2.69
CA ARG A 513 3.03 53.41 4.15
C ARG A 513 3.76 52.41 5.06
N ALA A 514 4.79 51.72 4.56
CA ALA A 514 5.58 50.82 5.39
C ALA A 514 6.47 51.59 6.38
N ASP A 515 6.68 51.02 7.57
CA ASP A 515 7.65 51.50 8.57
C ASP A 515 8.98 50.77 8.36
N LEU A 516 9.99 51.48 7.86
CA LEU A 516 11.37 51.00 7.65
C LEU A 516 12.33 51.70 8.62
N THR A 517 11.83 52.23 9.75
CA THR A 517 12.66 52.98 10.69
C THR A 517 13.82 52.12 11.20
N ARG A 518 15.05 52.64 11.12
CA ARG A 518 16.28 51.92 11.51
C ARG A 518 16.54 50.59 10.76
N ALA A 519 15.85 50.32 9.65
CA ALA A 519 16.11 49.11 8.85
C ALA A 519 17.45 49.19 8.11
N ASP A 520 18.12 48.06 7.93
CA ASP A 520 19.36 47.98 7.14
C ASP A 520 19.09 47.48 5.72
N LEU A 521 19.05 48.39 4.76
CA LEU A 521 18.82 48.13 3.34
C LEU A 521 20.12 48.19 2.52
N ALA A 522 21.29 48.05 3.16
CA ALA A 522 22.55 48.20 2.45
C ALA A 522 22.63 47.22 1.27
N ARG A 523 22.97 47.73 0.08
CA ARG A 523 23.06 46.95 -1.17
C ARG A 523 21.77 46.26 -1.62
N ALA A 524 20.61 46.63 -1.06
CA ALA A 524 19.32 46.12 -1.54
C ALA A 524 18.99 46.65 -2.96
N ASP A 525 18.24 45.86 -3.74
CA ASP A 525 17.71 46.29 -5.03
C ASP A 525 16.33 46.92 -4.86
N LEU A 526 16.26 48.26 -4.97
CA LEU A 526 15.04 49.05 -4.87
C LEU A 526 14.49 49.46 -6.25
N THR A 527 14.91 48.78 -7.32
CA THR A 527 14.49 49.12 -8.69
C THR A 527 12.96 49.06 -8.81
N ARG A 528 12.33 50.20 -9.12
CA ARG A 528 10.87 50.36 -9.27
C ARG A 528 10.06 50.01 -8.01
N VAL A 529 10.60 50.20 -6.82
CA VAL A 529 9.85 50.08 -5.57
C VAL A 529 8.93 51.29 -5.38
N ASP A 530 7.69 51.04 -4.92
CA ASP A 530 6.82 52.10 -4.43
C ASP A 530 7.07 52.35 -2.94
N LEU A 531 7.60 53.53 -2.61
CA LEU A 531 7.88 53.98 -1.24
C LEU A 531 6.92 55.10 -0.81
N THR A 532 5.77 55.25 -1.47
CA THR A 532 4.82 56.33 -1.19
C THR A 532 4.40 56.31 0.28
N HIS A 533 4.68 57.39 1.00
CA HIS A 533 4.42 57.54 2.44
C HIS A 533 5.14 56.54 3.36
N ALA A 534 6.18 55.84 2.90
CA ALA A 534 7.00 55.00 3.77
C ALA A 534 7.87 55.82 4.72
N ASP A 535 8.06 55.36 5.97
CA ASP A 535 8.96 55.97 6.95
C ASP A 535 10.35 55.31 6.87
N LEU A 536 11.33 56.05 6.36
CA LEU A 536 12.73 55.62 6.23
C LEU A 536 13.65 56.25 7.30
N THR A 537 13.09 56.76 8.41
CA THR A 537 13.88 57.47 9.42
C THR A 537 15.01 56.57 9.96
N ALA A 538 16.25 57.05 9.83
CA ALA A 538 17.47 56.33 10.21
C ALA A 538 17.69 54.97 9.51
N ALA A 539 17.05 54.72 8.35
CA ALA A 539 17.34 53.53 7.54
C ALA A 539 18.69 53.63 6.83
N ASN A 540 19.42 52.52 6.75
CA ASN A 540 20.69 52.44 6.01
C ASN A 540 20.44 52.13 4.53
N LEU A 541 20.59 53.13 3.65
CA LEU A 541 20.42 52.99 2.19
C LEU A 541 21.76 52.93 1.44
N SER A 542 22.86 52.59 2.12
CA SER A 542 24.19 52.57 1.49
C SER A 542 24.30 51.52 0.39
N GLY A 543 24.74 51.93 -0.80
CA GLY A 543 24.94 51.02 -1.94
C GLY A 543 23.66 50.42 -2.53
N THR A 544 22.47 50.93 -2.19
CA THR A 544 21.20 50.48 -2.81
C THR A 544 21.22 50.71 -4.32
N ARG A 545 20.68 49.76 -5.09
CA ARG A 545 20.35 49.96 -6.49
C ARG A 545 18.95 50.57 -6.60
N ARG A 546 18.74 51.53 -7.50
CA ARG A 546 17.50 52.31 -7.62
C ARG A 546 16.98 52.32 -9.05
#